data_AF-Q4VHC9-F1
#
_entry.id   AF-Q4VHC9-F1
#
_cell.length_a   1.000
_cell.length_b   1.000
_cell.length_c   1.000
_cell.angle_alpha   90.00
_cell.angle_beta   90.00
_cell.angle_gamma   90.00
#
_symmetry.space_group_name_H-M   'P 1'
#
loop_
_entity.id
_entity.type
_entity.pdbx_description
1 polymer ?
#
loop_
_entity_poly.entity_id
_entity_poly.type
_entity_poly.pdbx_seq_one_letter_code
_entity_poly.pdbx_strand_id
1 'polypeptide(L)'
;FLLLMATPLERAQHLHSPRHRRALDTNYCFSSTEKNCCVRQLYIDFRKDLGWKWIHEPKGYHANFCLGPCPYIWSLDTQYSKV
;
A
#
# COMPACT_ATOMS: atom_id res chain seq x y z
N PHE A 1 -7.61 -15.00 -38.46
CA PHE A 1 -8.66 -15.34 -37.47
C PHE A 1 -8.45 -14.47 -36.25
N LEU A 2 -9.30 -13.46 -36.04
CA LEU A 2 -9.32 -12.66 -34.82
C LEU A 2 -10.35 -13.30 -33.89
N LEU A 3 -9.89 -13.88 -32.78
CA LEU A 3 -10.78 -14.39 -31.73
C LEU A 3 -11.27 -13.19 -30.90
N LEU A 4 -12.42 -12.63 -31.29
CA LEU A 4 -13.17 -11.69 -30.46
C LEU A 4 -13.81 -12.47 -29.31
N MET A 5 -13.11 -12.55 -28.18
CA MET A 5 -13.66 -13.09 -26.95
C MET A 5 -14.60 -12.04 -26.34
N ALA A 6 -15.87 -12.04 -26.77
CA ALA A 6 -16.90 -11.23 -26.14
C ALA A 6 -17.18 -11.81 -24.75
N THR A 7 -16.60 -11.20 -23.71
CA THR A 7 -16.95 -11.55 -22.34
C THR A 7 -18.40 -11.10 -22.08
N PRO A 8 -19.28 -11.98 -21.59
CA PRO A 8 -20.66 -11.61 -21.30
C PRO A 8 -20.72 -10.52 -20.22
N LEU A 9 -21.64 -9.56 -20.39
CA LEU A 9 -21.79 -8.36 -19.56
C LEU A 9 -21.91 -8.66 -18.05
N GLU A 10 -22.55 -9.77 -17.68
CA GLU A 10 -22.62 -10.26 -16.29
C GLU A 10 -21.24 -10.56 -15.69
N ARG A 11 -20.30 -11.07 -16.49
CA ARG A 11 -18.94 -11.39 -16.05
C ARG A 11 -18.07 -10.15 -15.97
N ALA A 12 -18.35 -9.12 -16.77
CA ALA A 12 -17.68 -7.82 -16.68
C ALA A 12 -18.02 -7.08 -15.38
N GLN A 13 -19.24 -7.23 -14.87
CA GLN A 13 -19.66 -6.62 -13.60
C GLN A 13 -18.91 -7.20 -12.39
N HIS A 14 -18.64 -8.51 -12.38
CA HIS A 14 -17.83 -9.16 -11.33
C HIS A 14 -16.34 -8.79 -11.37
N LEU A 15 -15.80 -8.38 -12.51
CA LEU A 15 -14.42 -7.89 -12.62
C LEU A 15 -14.23 -6.52 -11.96
N HIS A 16 -15.32 -5.77 -11.75
CA HIS A 16 -15.32 -4.48 -11.09
C HIS A 16 -15.55 -4.56 -9.57
N SER A 17 -15.38 -5.74 -8.95
CA SER A 17 -15.26 -5.76 -7.49
C SER A 17 -13.99 -4.98 -7.11
N PRO A 18 -14.09 -3.81 -6.45
CA PRO A 18 -12.90 -3.10 -6.00
C PRO A 18 -12.17 -4.06 -5.07
N ARG A 19 -10.94 -4.41 -5.44
CA ARG A 19 -10.09 -5.27 -4.61
C ARG A 19 -9.94 -4.56 -3.26
N HIS A 20 -10.62 -5.06 -2.22
CA HIS A 20 -10.53 -4.47 -0.90
C HIS A 20 -9.05 -4.41 -0.52
N ARG A 21 -8.55 -3.21 -0.22
CA ARG A 21 -7.14 -3.02 0.13
C ARG A 21 -6.91 -3.81 1.41
N ARG A 22 -6.14 -4.90 1.32
CA ARG A 22 -5.72 -5.74 2.46
C ARG A 22 -4.65 -5.06 3.35
N ALA A 23 -4.50 -3.74 3.22
CA ALA A 23 -3.46 -2.99 3.91
C ALA A 23 -4.04 -2.37 5.18
N LEU A 24 -3.27 -2.42 6.28
CA LEU A 24 -3.57 -1.66 7.49
C LEU A 24 -3.61 -0.16 7.15
N ASP A 25 -4.54 0.55 7.77
CA ASP A 25 -4.69 2.00 7.57
C ASP A 25 -3.46 2.76 8.11
N THR A 26 -3.08 3.85 7.45
CA THR A 26 -1.93 4.67 7.86
C THR A 26 -2.14 5.26 9.26
N ASN A 27 -3.40 5.52 9.66
CA ASN A 27 -3.73 6.01 10.99
C ASN A 27 -3.40 4.99 12.09
N TYR A 28 -3.53 3.68 11.80
CA TYR A 28 -3.19 2.63 12.77
C TYR A 28 -1.69 2.64 13.06
N CYS A 29 -0.86 2.69 12.02
CA CYS A 29 0.59 2.67 12.17
C CYS A 29 1.19 3.98 12.73
N PHE A 30 0.48 5.12 12.61
CA PHE A 30 0.96 6.41 13.11
C PHE A 30 0.49 6.75 14.52
N SER A 31 -0.61 6.16 14.97
CA SER A 31 -1.13 6.35 16.34
C SER A 31 -0.46 5.44 17.37
N SER A 32 0.03 4.27 16.94
CA SER A 32 0.64 3.25 17.79
C SER A 32 2.13 3.12 17.50
N THR A 33 2.96 3.02 18.55
CA THR A 33 4.34 2.52 18.43
C THR A 33 4.31 1.00 18.23
N GLU A 34 3.82 0.59 17.07
CA GLU A 34 3.75 -0.82 16.68
C GLU A 34 5.16 -1.37 16.54
N LYS A 35 5.43 -2.60 16.97
CA LYS A 35 6.76 -3.23 16.79
C LYS A 35 6.83 -4.08 15.53
N ASN A 36 5.68 -4.53 15.03
CA ASN A 36 5.57 -5.34 13.82
C ASN A 36 5.64 -4.49 12.54
N CYS A 37 5.64 -5.14 11.37
CA CYS A 37 5.72 -4.50 10.07
C CYS A 37 4.56 -3.50 9.88
N CYS A 38 4.90 -2.21 9.85
CA CYS A 38 3.93 -1.13 9.68
C CYS A 38 4.54 0.00 8.84
N VAL A 39 3.70 0.87 8.29
CA VAL A 39 4.15 2.09 7.63
C VAL A 39 4.69 3.08 8.67
N ARG A 40 5.83 3.70 8.37
CA ARG A 40 6.50 4.69 9.20
C ARG A 40 6.58 6.00 8.45
N GLN A 41 6.45 7.09 9.19
CA GLN A 41 6.52 8.44 8.65
C GLN A 41 7.94 8.73 8.18
N LEU A 42 8.07 9.11 6.92
CA LEU A 42 9.32 9.57 6.34
C LEU A 42 9.02 10.73 5.41
N TYR A 43 9.56 11.89 5.77
CA TYR A 43 9.58 13.05 4.90
C TYR A 43 10.94 13.09 4.18
N ILE A 44 10.90 13.20 2.86
CA ILE A 44 12.10 13.29 2.03
C ILE A 44 12.17 14.70 1.47
N ASP A 45 13.26 15.39 1.76
CA ASP A 45 13.62 16.66 1.13
C ASP A 45 14.45 16.38 -0.13
N PHE A 46 13.97 16.86 -1.27
CA PHE A 46 14.61 16.58 -2.56
C PHE A 46 16.04 17.10 -2.63
N ARG A 47 16.32 18.26 -2.01
CA ARG A 47 17.65 18.86 -2.09
C ARG A 47 18.59 18.26 -1.05
N LYS A 48 18.11 18.06 0.17
CA LYS A 48 18.95 17.63 1.29
C LYS A 48 19.24 16.13 1.25
N ASP A 49 18.21 15.30 1.00
CA ASP A 49 18.32 13.85 1.16
C ASP A 49 18.68 13.15 -0.15
N LEU A 50 18.20 13.66 -1.28
CA LEU A 50 18.41 13.08 -2.61
C LEU A 50 19.38 13.88 -3.49
N GLY A 51 19.73 15.11 -3.10
CA GLY A 51 20.58 15.99 -3.91
C GLY A 51 19.96 16.45 -5.23
N TRP A 52 18.64 16.30 -5.39
CA TRP A 52 17.92 16.65 -6.61
C TRP A 52 17.71 18.16 -6.68
N LYS A 53 18.26 18.78 -7.74
CA LYS A 53 18.18 20.23 -7.97
C LYS A 53 17.17 20.61 -9.06
N TRP A 54 16.59 19.63 -9.74
CA TRP A 54 15.68 19.84 -10.87
C TRP A 54 14.22 20.04 -10.44
N ILE A 55 13.83 19.63 -9.23
CA ILE A 55 12.49 19.86 -8.70
C ILE A 55 12.44 21.26 -8.06
N HIS A 56 11.57 22.12 -8.60
CA HIS A 56 11.38 23.48 -8.07
C HIS A 56 10.45 23.50 -6.86
N GLU A 57 9.27 22.90 -7.00
CA GLU A 57 8.27 22.68 -5.95
C GLU A 57 7.56 21.33 -6.17
N PRO A 58 7.15 20.63 -5.10
CA PRO A 58 7.37 20.93 -3.68
C PRO A 58 8.85 20.72 -3.28
N LYS A 59 9.26 21.20 -2.09
CA LYS A 59 10.63 20.99 -1.58
C LYS A 59 10.87 19.56 -1.09
N GLY A 60 9.81 18.86 -0.74
CA GLY A 60 9.84 17.48 -0.30
C GLY A 60 8.43 16.89 -0.20
N TYR A 61 8.34 15.63 0.18
CA TYR A 61 7.07 14.93 0.33
C TYR A 61 7.15 13.81 1.37
N HIS A 62 5.99 13.40 1.89
CA HIS A 62 5.87 12.24 2.78
C HIS A 62 5.85 10.95 1.96
N ALA A 63 7.03 10.38 1.72
CA ALA A 63 7.17 9.10 1.04
C ALA A 63 6.66 7.95 1.90
N ASN A 64 6.97 8.01 3.20
CA ASN A 64 6.78 6.92 4.15
C ASN A 64 7.54 5.63 3.74
N PHE A 65 7.68 4.68 4.65
CA PHE A 65 8.33 3.40 4.36
C PHE A 65 7.79 2.29 5.27
N CYS A 66 7.89 1.04 4.84
CA CYS A 66 7.48 -0.10 5.66
C CYS A 66 8.68 -0.62 6.46
N LEU A 67 8.50 -0.80 7.77
CA LEU A 67 9.53 -1.37 8.64
C LEU A 67 8.91 -2.21 9.77
N GLY A 68 9.51 -3.37 10.02
CA GLY A 68 9.21 -4.25 11.13
C GLY A 68 9.15 -5.73 10.70
N PRO A 69 9.18 -6.67 11.67
CA PRO A 69 9.00 -8.09 11.41
C PRO A 69 7.55 -8.41 11.01
N CYS A 70 7.39 -9.41 10.14
CA CYS A 70 6.09 -9.96 9.78
C CYS A 70 5.92 -11.33 10.46
N PRO A 71 5.36 -11.42 11.68
CA PRO A 71 5.01 -12.71 12.24
C PRO A 71 3.88 -13.37 11.43
N TYR A 72 3.75 -14.69 11.54
CA TYR A 72 2.87 -15.50 10.68
C TYR A 72 1.41 -15.01 10.61
N ILE A 73 0.87 -14.41 11.68
CA ILE A 73 -0.54 -13.94 11.73
C ILE A 73 -0.64 -12.44 11.39
N TRP A 74 0.47 -11.74 11.19
CA TRP A 74 0.46 -10.30 10.99
C TRP A 74 0.10 -9.94 9.55
N SER A 75 -0.97 -9.16 9.38
CA SER A 75 -1.50 -8.69 8.08
C SER A 75 -1.99 -9.78 7.11
N LEU A 76 -1.95 -11.07 7.48
CA LEU A 76 -2.58 -12.13 6.71
C LEU A 76 -4.07 -12.20 7.04
N ASP A 77 -4.88 -11.51 6.25
CA ASP A 77 -6.32 -11.78 6.18
C ASP A 77 -6.60 -12.98 5.26
N THR A 78 -5.96 -14.11 5.55
CA THR A 78 -6.41 -15.41 5.07
C THR A 78 -6.97 -16.14 6.26
N GLN A 79 -8.21 -15.83 6.64
CA GLN A 79 -9.20 -16.70 7.31
C GLN A 79 -8.69 -17.85 8.23
N TYR A 80 -7.59 -17.65 8.96
CA TYR A 80 -6.89 -18.67 9.75
C TYR A 80 -6.24 -18.07 11.01
N SER A 81 -6.76 -16.94 11.47
CA SER A 81 -6.43 -16.34 12.77
C SER A 81 -7.51 -16.55 13.83
N LYS A 82 -8.58 -17.29 13.51
CA LYS A 82 -9.48 -17.87 14.52
C LYS A 82 -9.03 -19.30 14.80
N VAL A 83 -8.15 -19.45 15.77
CA VAL A 83 -8.12 -20.63 16.65
C VAL A 83 -8.53 -20.16 18.02
#